data_AF-A0A497A7H5-F1
#
_entry.id   AF-A0A497A7H5-F1
#
_cell.length_a   1.000
_cell.length_b   1.000
_cell.length_c   1.000
_cell.angle_alpha   90.00
_cell.angle_beta   90.00
_cell.angle_gamma   90.00
#
_symmetry.space_group_name_H-M   'P 1'
#
loop_
_entity.id
_entity.type
_entity.pdbx_description
1 polymer ?
#
loop_
_entity_poly.entity_id
_entity_poly.type
_entity_poly.pdbx_seq_one_letter_code
_entity_poly.pdbx_strand_id
1 'polypeptide(L)'
;MKTKLILSGTIFALMLSLYACTPASNAPAPELVSVDASYAGKEVEIADGGLLTLTLECNPKIGLEWELKNLSDQNVLKLVNQKFRPPESGDASGSDGQEIWSFKALGTGKSTIYMEYRQPWQRQFPPERTFSLTVVVR
;
A
#
# COMPACT_ATOMS: atom_id res chain seq x y z
N MET A 1 -57.09 29.75 56.75
CA MET A 1 -57.81 30.31 55.59
C MET A 1 -56.86 31.18 54.77
N LYS A 2 -56.98 31.12 53.44
CA LYS A 2 -56.27 31.85 52.36
C LYS A 2 -55.25 31.02 51.57
N THR A 3 -55.82 30.17 50.71
CA THR A 3 -55.22 29.68 49.47
C THR A 3 -54.99 30.85 48.50
N LYS A 4 -53.86 30.84 47.78
CA LYS A 4 -53.78 31.42 46.43
C LYS A 4 -52.99 30.48 45.51
N LEU A 5 -53.73 30.06 44.48
CA LEU A 5 -53.32 29.36 43.26
C LEU A 5 -52.58 30.34 42.34
N ILE A 6 -51.63 29.88 41.51
CA ILE A 6 -51.69 29.94 40.03
C ILE A 6 -50.40 29.37 39.40
N LEU A 7 -50.67 28.54 38.38
CA LEU A 7 -49.86 27.90 37.34
C LEU A 7 -48.90 28.81 36.55
N SER A 8 -47.77 28.22 36.12
CA SER A 8 -47.13 28.29 34.78
C SER A 8 -45.63 28.03 35.00
N GLY A 9 -44.96 27.02 34.44
CA GLY A 9 -45.11 26.40 33.14
C GLY A 9 -43.76 26.58 32.43
N THR A 10 -42.95 25.52 32.35
CA THR A 10 -42.06 25.22 31.20
C THR A 10 -41.23 23.98 31.49
N ILE A 11 -41.45 22.98 30.64
CA ILE A 11 -40.66 21.77 30.46
C ILE A 11 -39.32 22.17 29.85
N PHE A 12 -38.21 21.80 30.46
CA PHE A 12 -36.94 21.67 29.73
C PHE A 12 -36.33 20.32 30.10
N ALA A 13 -36.65 19.34 29.26
CA ALA A 13 -36.03 18.02 29.27
C ALA A 13 -34.52 18.21 29.01
N LEU A 14 -33.72 18.10 30.07
CA LEU A 14 -32.27 18.13 29.96
C LEU A 14 -31.82 16.78 29.40
N MET A 15 -31.62 16.77 28.09
CA MET A 15 -31.09 15.68 27.26
C MET A 15 -29.98 14.90 27.95
N LEU A 16 -30.26 13.62 28.20
CA LEU A 16 -29.24 12.58 28.33
C LEU A 16 -28.54 12.44 26.97
N SER A 17 -27.32 12.94 26.85
CA SER A 17 -26.41 12.57 25.75
C SER A 17 -25.05 12.21 26.33
N LEU A 18 -25.00 11.04 26.98
CA LEU A 18 -23.73 10.39 27.31
C LEU A 18 -23.15 9.83 26.01
N TYR A 19 -22.14 10.51 25.52
CA TYR A 19 -21.06 10.06 24.63
C TYR A 19 -21.20 8.62 24.12
N ALA A 20 -21.71 8.49 22.90
CA ALA A 20 -21.38 7.33 22.08
C ALA A 20 -19.88 7.43 21.74
N CYS A 21 -19.03 6.81 22.55
CA CYS A 21 -17.70 6.40 22.08
C CYS A 21 -17.93 5.43 20.93
N THR A 22 -17.89 5.93 19.70
CA THR A 22 -17.74 5.06 18.53
C THR A 22 -16.42 4.32 18.71
N PRO A 23 -16.40 2.97 18.82
CA PRO A 23 -15.15 2.25 18.79
C PRO A 23 -14.46 2.59 17.46
N ALA A 24 -13.22 3.09 17.55
CA ALA A 24 -12.33 3.15 16.40
C ALA A 24 -12.34 1.77 15.75
N SER A 25 -12.60 1.72 14.44
CA SER A 25 -12.77 0.50 13.65
C SER A 25 -11.83 -0.63 14.11
N ASN A 26 -12.39 -1.68 14.72
CA ASN A 26 -11.69 -2.91 15.10
C ASN A 26 -11.33 -3.78 13.88
N ALA A 27 -11.21 -3.19 12.68
CA ALA A 27 -10.78 -3.94 11.50
C ALA A 27 -9.33 -4.41 11.71
N PRO A 28 -9.02 -5.71 11.56
CA PRO A 28 -7.64 -6.18 11.61
C PRO A 28 -6.81 -5.46 10.54
N ALA A 29 -5.56 -5.16 10.88
CA ALA A 29 -4.63 -4.57 9.92
C ALA A 29 -4.49 -5.50 8.70
N PRO A 30 -4.41 -4.94 7.47
CA PRO A 30 -4.23 -5.75 6.28
C PRO A 30 -2.94 -6.58 6.40
N GLU A 31 -3.01 -7.84 5.95
CA GLU A 31 -1.83 -8.70 5.82
C GLU A 31 -0.76 -7.98 4.99
N LEU A 32 0.50 -8.10 5.39
CA LEU A 32 1.63 -7.53 4.68
C LEU A 32 2.62 -8.63 4.31
N VAL A 33 2.80 -8.83 3.00
CA VAL A 33 3.82 -9.72 2.44
C VAL A 33 4.93 -8.87 1.86
N SER A 34 6.19 -9.16 2.22
CA SER A 34 7.37 -8.47 1.69
C SER A 34 8.18 -9.41 0.82
N VAL A 35 8.57 -8.91 -0.35
CA VAL A 35 9.34 -9.64 -1.38
C VAL A 35 10.45 -8.76 -1.93
N ASP A 36 11.45 -9.39 -2.51
CA ASP A 36 12.60 -8.75 -3.12
C ASP A 36 13.00 -9.42 -4.45
N ALA A 37 14.17 -9.07 -4.99
CA ALA A 37 14.69 -9.63 -6.22
C ALA A 37 14.79 -11.17 -6.22
N SER A 38 14.92 -11.82 -5.06
CA SER A 38 14.98 -13.29 -4.95
C SER A 38 13.65 -13.96 -5.31
N TYR A 39 12.56 -13.21 -5.43
CA TYR A 39 11.25 -13.68 -5.86
C TYR A 39 11.03 -13.61 -7.38
N ALA A 40 12.03 -13.20 -8.15
CA ALA A 40 11.94 -13.16 -9.60
C ALA A 40 11.53 -14.53 -10.19
N GLY A 41 10.49 -14.54 -11.01
CA GLY A 41 9.91 -15.73 -11.64
C GLY A 41 9.05 -16.60 -10.73
N LYS A 42 8.86 -16.21 -9.46
CA LYS A 42 8.10 -17.00 -8.47
C LYS A 42 6.62 -16.62 -8.43
N GLU A 43 5.90 -17.36 -7.61
CA GLU A 43 4.52 -17.10 -7.21
C GLU A 43 4.48 -16.84 -5.70
N VAL A 44 3.64 -15.91 -5.28
CA VAL A 44 3.35 -15.61 -3.87
C VAL A 44 1.85 -15.49 -3.65
N GLU A 45 1.41 -15.84 -2.46
CA GLU A 45 0.02 -15.74 -2.04
C GLU A 45 -0.15 -14.57 -1.07
N ILE A 46 -1.25 -13.83 -1.19
CA ILE A 46 -1.68 -12.79 -0.25
C ILE A 46 -3.18 -12.90 -0.01
N ALA A 47 -3.67 -12.54 1.17
CA ALA A 47 -5.11 -12.46 1.42
C ALA A 47 -5.79 -11.32 0.65
N ASP A 48 -7.09 -11.46 0.40
CA ASP A 48 -7.94 -10.36 -0.06
C ASP A 48 -7.83 -9.13 0.84
N GLY A 49 -7.73 -7.95 0.21
CA GLY A 49 -7.43 -6.68 0.89
C GLY A 49 -6.00 -6.52 1.44
N GLY A 50 -5.16 -7.55 1.33
CA GLY A 50 -3.75 -7.55 1.75
C GLY A 50 -2.85 -6.64 0.92
N LEU A 51 -1.64 -6.41 1.43
CA LEU A 51 -0.61 -5.59 0.82
C LEU A 51 0.63 -6.44 0.48
N LEU A 52 1.14 -6.26 -0.72
CA LEU A 52 2.44 -6.76 -1.14
C LEU A 52 3.43 -5.60 -1.24
N THR A 53 4.57 -5.70 -0.57
CA THR A 53 5.69 -4.75 -0.70
C THR A 53 6.85 -5.40 -1.42
N LEU A 54 7.17 -4.90 -2.60
CA LEU A 54 8.31 -5.32 -3.41
C LEU A 54 9.45 -4.32 -3.24
N THR A 55 10.63 -4.80 -2.84
CA THR A 55 11.86 -3.99 -2.73
C THR A 55 12.87 -4.45 -3.76
N LEU A 56 13.27 -3.53 -4.65
CA LEU A 56 14.28 -3.79 -5.68
C LEU A 56 15.44 -2.81 -5.53
N GLU A 57 16.66 -3.33 -5.60
CA GLU A 57 17.86 -2.49 -5.62
C GLU A 57 17.92 -1.68 -6.93
N CYS A 58 18.40 -0.45 -6.83
CA CYS A 58 18.54 0.49 -7.93
C CYS A 58 19.78 1.37 -7.74
N ASN A 59 20.41 1.75 -8.84
CA ASN A 59 21.59 2.60 -8.85
C ASN A 59 21.25 3.94 -9.52
N PRO A 60 20.79 4.94 -8.74
CA PRO A 60 20.40 6.23 -9.30
C PRO A 60 21.59 6.99 -9.91
N LYS A 61 22.84 6.64 -9.58
CA LYS A 61 24.04 7.37 -10.05
C LYS A 61 24.23 7.24 -11.56
N ILE A 62 23.73 6.16 -12.15
CA ILE A 62 23.79 5.89 -13.60
C ILE A 62 22.44 6.08 -14.29
N GLY A 63 21.46 6.67 -13.60
CA GLY A 63 20.17 7.04 -14.17
C GLY A 63 19.26 5.88 -14.55
N LEU A 64 19.47 4.71 -13.94
CA LEU A 64 18.59 3.56 -14.10
C LEU A 64 17.48 3.60 -13.04
N GLU A 65 16.27 3.26 -13.47
CA GLU A 65 15.11 3.11 -12.60
C GLU A 65 14.30 1.88 -12.99
N TRP A 66 13.55 1.34 -12.03
CA TRP A 66 12.54 0.33 -12.29
C TRP A 66 11.26 0.98 -12.82
N GLU A 67 10.71 0.43 -13.89
CA GLU A 67 9.45 0.84 -14.49
C GLU A 67 8.46 -0.32 -14.38
N LEU A 68 7.27 -0.07 -13.80
CA LEU A 68 6.16 -1.01 -13.87
C LEU A 68 5.58 -1.01 -15.29
N LYS A 69 5.80 -2.10 -16.03
CA LYS A 69 5.36 -2.21 -17.43
C LYS A 69 3.98 -2.82 -17.56
N ASN A 70 3.69 -3.82 -16.73
CA ASN A 70 2.43 -4.53 -16.81
C ASN A 70 1.99 -5.07 -15.45
N LEU A 71 0.68 -5.04 -15.24
CA LEU A 71 -0.06 -5.83 -14.27
C LEU A 71 -1.06 -6.64 -15.07
N SER A 72 -0.95 -7.98 -15.08
CA SER A 72 -1.80 -8.79 -15.95
C SER A 72 -3.30 -8.68 -15.63
N ASP A 73 -3.65 -8.38 -14.37
CA ASP A 73 -5.01 -8.06 -13.97
C ASP A 73 -5.03 -6.97 -12.89
N GLN A 74 -5.51 -5.78 -13.25
CA GLN A 74 -5.61 -4.63 -12.35
C GLN A 74 -6.85 -4.65 -11.45
N ASN A 75 -7.82 -5.54 -11.72
CA ASN A 75 -8.96 -5.77 -10.84
C ASN A 75 -8.61 -6.70 -9.69
N VAL A 76 -7.51 -7.45 -9.79
CA VAL A 76 -6.98 -8.32 -8.73
C VAL A 76 -5.92 -7.58 -7.90
N LEU A 77 -5.00 -6.87 -8.56
CA LEU A 77 -3.86 -6.24 -7.91
C LEU A 77 -3.64 -4.82 -8.44
N LYS A 78 -3.46 -3.85 -7.53
CA LYS A 78 -3.25 -2.45 -7.89
C LYS A 78 -2.02 -1.87 -7.23
N LEU A 79 -1.19 -1.15 -7.99
CA LEU A 79 -0.13 -0.31 -7.43
C LEU A 79 -0.76 0.83 -6.62
N VAL A 80 -0.38 0.95 -5.35
CA VAL A 80 -0.89 1.99 -4.44
C VAL A 80 0.20 2.95 -3.95
N ASN A 81 1.48 2.57 -4.02
CA ASN A 81 2.58 3.44 -3.66
C ASN A 81 3.89 3.04 -4.35
N GLN A 82 4.73 4.01 -4.64
CA GLN A 82 6.12 3.83 -5.06
C GLN A 82 6.97 4.84 -4.29
N LYS A 83 8.08 4.40 -3.71
CA LYS A 83 9.03 5.27 -3.02
C LYS A 83 10.46 4.83 -3.27
N PHE A 84 11.37 5.79 -3.29
CA PHE A 84 12.80 5.55 -3.30
C PHE A 84 13.35 5.66 -1.87
N ARG A 85 14.20 4.71 -1.47
CA ARG A 85 15.00 4.76 -0.25
C ARG A 85 16.47 4.94 -0.64
N PRO A 86 17.11 6.06 -0.26
CA PRO A 86 18.54 6.23 -0.49
C PRO A 86 19.34 5.20 0.33
N PRO A 87 20.58 4.90 -0.09
CA PRO A 87 21.48 4.10 0.73
C PRO A 87 21.72 4.76 2.10
N GLU A 88 21.91 3.96 3.15
CA GLU A 88 22.19 4.48 4.48
C GLU A 88 23.54 5.22 4.52
N SER A 89 23.58 6.34 5.23
CA SER A 89 24.77 7.19 5.31
C SER A 89 25.89 6.47 6.11
N GLY A 90 26.92 6.01 5.40
CA GLY A 90 28.06 5.29 5.99
C GLY A 90 28.75 4.37 4.98
N ASP A 91 27.98 3.88 4.01
CA ASP A 91 28.50 3.10 2.89
C ASP A 91 29.03 4.04 1.79
N ALA A 92 30.17 4.66 2.06
CA ALA A 92 30.88 5.53 1.12
C ALA A 92 31.43 4.80 -0.12
N SER A 93 31.08 3.52 -0.30
CA SER A 93 31.60 2.64 -1.36
C SER A 93 30.47 1.98 -2.13
N GLY A 94 29.75 2.76 -2.94
CA GLY A 94 28.95 2.18 -4.03
C GLY A 94 27.64 1.49 -3.63
N SER A 95 27.03 1.82 -2.49
CA SER A 95 25.72 1.28 -2.12
C SER A 95 24.63 1.75 -3.10
N ASP A 96 23.93 0.78 -3.68
CA ASP A 96 22.72 0.97 -4.47
C ASP A 96 21.59 1.44 -3.52
N GLY A 97 20.72 2.34 -4.02
CA GLY A 97 19.47 2.65 -3.34
C GLY A 97 18.43 1.55 -3.54
N GLN A 98 17.23 1.75 -3.01
CA GLN A 98 16.12 0.80 -3.17
C GLN A 98 14.88 1.50 -3.68
N GLU A 99 14.20 0.90 -4.65
CA GLU A 99 12.82 1.23 -4.99
C GLU A 99 11.86 0.27 -4.30
N ILE A 100 10.87 0.85 -3.62
CA ILE A 100 9.90 0.12 -2.81
C ILE A 100 8.52 0.39 -3.42
N TRP A 101 7.88 -0.69 -3.86
CA TRP A 101 6.60 -0.69 -4.56
C TRP A 101 5.56 -1.41 -3.70
N SER A 102 4.46 -0.74 -3.40
CA SER A 102 3.36 -1.32 -2.63
C SER A 102 2.16 -1.57 -3.52
N PHE A 103 1.69 -2.82 -3.52
CA PHE A 103 0.52 -3.26 -4.24
C PHE A 103 -0.57 -3.68 -3.26
N LYS A 104 -1.83 -3.41 -3.59
CA LYS A 104 -3.00 -3.80 -2.82
C LYS A 104 -3.81 -4.83 -3.58
N ALA A 105 -4.18 -5.91 -2.90
CA ALA A 105 -5.17 -6.87 -3.37
C ALA A 105 -6.57 -6.22 -3.38
N LEU A 106 -7.27 -6.34 -4.51
CA LEU A 106 -8.60 -5.78 -4.71
C LEU A 106 -9.70 -6.86 -4.77
N GLY A 107 -9.33 -8.11 -5.00
CA GLY A 107 -10.22 -9.26 -5.04
C GLY A 107 -9.45 -10.53 -5.38
N THR A 108 -10.09 -11.68 -5.15
CA THR A 108 -9.50 -12.99 -5.41
C THR A 108 -9.16 -13.18 -6.89
N GLY A 109 -8.05 -13.87 -7.16
CA GLY A 109 -7.58 -14.08 -8.53
C GLY A 109 -6.06 -14.09 -8.64
N LYS A 110 -5.56 -13.86 -9.85
CA LYS A 110 -4.13 -13.93 -10.16
C LYS A 110 -3.71 -12.72 -10.98
N SER A 111 -2.64 -12.05 -10.56
CA SER A 111 -2.04 -10.93 -11.29
C SER A 111 -0.53 -11.04 -11.29
N THR A 112 0.10 -10.92 -12.46
CA THR A 112 1.55 -10.91 -12.61
C THR A 112 2.06 -9.47 -12.72
N ILE A 113 2.98 -9.13 -11.83
CA ILE A 113 3.77 -7.89 -11.87
C ILE A 113 4.93 -8.11 -12.85
N TYR A 114 5.05 -7.26 -13.86
CA TYR A 114 6.19 -7.24 -14.76
C TYR A 114 6.86 -5.86 -14.78
N MET A 115 8.15 -5.83 -14.51
CA MET A 115 8.94 -4.62 -14.38
C MET A 115 10.22 -4.69 -15.19
N GLU A 116 10.68 -3.53 -15.64
CA GLU A 116 11.90 -3.36 -16.40
C GLU A 116 12.82 -2.36 -15.71
N TYR A 117 14.11 -2.67 -15.61
CA TYR A 117 15.12 -1.78 -15.08
C TYR A 117 15.93 -1.20 -16.25
N ARG A 118 15.83 0.11 -16.48
CA ARG A 118 16.43 0.77 -17.65
C ARG A 118 16.60 2.26 -17.44
N GLN A 119 17.35 2.90 -18.34
CA GLN A 119 17.38 4.35 -18.44
C GLN A 119 16.09 4.83 -19.12
N PRO A 120 15.34 5.79 -18.55
CA PRO A 120 14.02 6.19 -19.08
C PRO A 120 14.06 6.73 -20.51
N TRP A 121 15.18 7.31 -20.93
CA TRP A 121 15.40 7.85 -22.27
C TRP A 121 15.87 6.80 -23.30
N GLN A 122 16.24 5.59 -22.87
CA GLN A 122 16.78 4.53 -23.72
C GLN A 122 15.75 3.47 -24.13
N ARG A 123 14.48 3.85 -24.34
CA ARG A 123 13.38 2.89 -24.59
C ARG A 123 13.54 2.01 -25.84
N GLN A 124 14.40 2.42 -26.77
CA GLN A 124 14.71 1.67 -28.00
C GLN A 124 15.67 0.49 -27.77
N PHE A 125 16.32 0.41 -26.61
CA PHE A 125 17.23 -0.67 -26.25
C PHE A 125 16.56 -1.64 -25.27
N PRO A 126 17.00 -2.91 -25.23
CA PRO A 126 16.56 -3.86 -24.23
C PRO A 126 16.79 -3.33 -22.80
N PRO A 127 15.96 -3.73 -21.82
CA PRO A 127 16.19 -3.38 -20.43
C PRO A 127 17.48 -4.03 -19.91
N GLU A 128 18.12 -3.40 -18.93
CA GLU A 128 19.28 -3.96 -18.26
C GLU A 128 18.89 -5.15 -17.38
N ARG A 129 17.75 -5.05 -16.67
CA ARG A 129 17.17 -6.15 -15.88
C ARG A 129 15.67 -6.19 -16.06
N THR A 130 15.10 -7.36 -15.80
CA THR A 130 13.64 -7.54 -15.72
C THR A 130 13.29 -8.22 -14.40
N PHE A 131 12.08 -7.97 -13.93
CA PHE A 131 11.51 -8.64 -12.77
C PHE A 131 10.09 -9.07 -13.10
N SER A 132 9.75 -10.31 -12.75
CA SER A 132 8.41 -10.85 -12.90
C SER A 132 8.03 -11.56 -11.60
N LEU A 133 6.85 -11.29 -11.08
CA LEU A 133 6.30 -11.96 -9.90
C LEU A 133 4.82 -12.20 -10.09
N THR A 134 4.41 -13.43 -9.86
CA THR A 134 3.00 -13.80 -9.88
C THR A 134 2.41 -13.69 -8.49
N VAL A 135 1.30 -12.98 -8.37
CA VAL A 135 0.57 -12.79 -7.11
C VAL A 135 -0.77 -13.49 -7.21
N VAL A 136 -1.03 -14.40 -6.26
CA VAL A 136 -2.32 -15.09 -6.11
C VAL A 136 -3.02 -14.50 -4.90
N VAL A 137 -4.19 -13.91 -5.13
CA VAL A 137 -5.04 -13.37 -4.06
C VAL A 137 -6.08 -14.41 -3.69
N ARG A 138 -6.16 -14.74 -2.40
CA ARG A 138 -7.08 -15.74 -1.84
C ARG A 138 -8.06 -15.16 -0.83
#